data_AF-A0A431ICK2-F1
#
_entry.id   AF-A0A431ICK2-F1
#
_cell.length_a   1.000
_cell.length_b   1.000
_cell.length_c   1.000
_cell.angle_alpha   90.00
_cell.angle_beta   90.00
_cell.angle_gamma   90.00
#
_symmetry.space_group_name_H-M   'P 1'
#
loop_
_entity.id
_entity.type
_entity.pdbx_description
1 polymer ?
#
loop_
_entity_poly.entity_id
_entity_poly.type
_entity_poly.pdbx_seq_one_letter_code
_entity_poly.pdbx_strand_id
1 'polypeptide(L)'
;MSTKELERLEREVSEALELIPTLKGEAEALRQMARDVDNALTAAVREKARGLVVIDGGLYVNDHPKREGNIRFEELSKGERVRRVIRLLVQNGRIGSAFVIPQESWEGVSQVGRQEVLEECVAHGILAFTAKEGASRELKAVVYGE
;
A
#
# COMPACT_ATOMS: atom_id res chain seq x y z
N MET A 1 -13.02 6.31 56.54
CA MET A 1 -12.53 5.12 55.81
C MET A 1 -12.17 4.08 56.84
N SER A 2 -12.84 2.93 56.80
CA SER A 2 -12.66 1.84 57.75
C SER A 2 -11.29 1.19 57.57
N THR A 3 -10.67 0.71 58.64
CA THR A 3 -9.41 -0.05 58.60
C THR A 3 -9.50 -1.23 57.62
N LYS A 4 -10.69 -1.85 57.51
CA LYS A 4 -10.95 -2.94 56.55
C LYS A 4 -11.00 -2.47 55.09
N GLU A 5 -11.38 -1.22 54.84
CA GLU A 5 -11.37 -0.65 53.48
C GLU A 5 -9.95 -0.33 53.03
N LEU A 6 -9.10 0.12 53.97
CA LEU A 6 -7.68 0.36 53.75
C LEU A 6 -6.93 -0.93 53.43
N GLU A 7 -7.10 -1.98 54.24
CA GLU A 7 -6.47 -3.29 54.01
C GLU A 7 -6.90 -3.91 52.67
N ARG A 8 -8.18 -3.73 52.29
CA ARG A 8 -8.69 -4.18 51.00
C ARG A 8 -8.03 -3.44 49.83
N LEU A 9 -7.92 -2.11 49.90
CA LEU A 9 -7.28 -1.29 48.88
C LEU A 9 -5.79 -1.62 48.74
N GLU A 10 -5.08 -1.80 49.85
CA GLU A 10 -3.67 -2.21 49.83
C GLU A 10 -3.47 -3.56 49.14
N ARG A 11 -4.39 -4.50 49.36
CA ARG A 11 -4.37 -5.81 48.69
C ARG A 11 -4.64 -5.69 47.19
N GLU A 12 -5.66 -4.93 46.80
CA GLU A 12 -5.99 -4.70 45.38
C GLU A 12 -4.83 -4.00 44.64
N VAL A 13 -4.15 -3.03 45.28
CA VAL A 13 -2.97 -2.36 44.73
C VAL A 13 -1.80 -3.33 44.59
N SER A 14 -1.53 -4.15 45.60
CA SER A 14 -0.46 -5.16 45.55
C SER A 14 -0.70 -6.18 44.44
N GLU A 15 -1.91 -6.73 44.35
CA GLU A 15 -2.30 -7.68 43.29
C GLU A 15 -2.18 -7.05 41.89
N ALA A 16 -2.59 -5.79 41.73
CA ALA A 16 -2.43 -5.08 40.47
C ALA A 16 -0.95 -4.82 40.10
N LEU A 17 -0.12 -4.45 41.08
CA LEU A 17 1.31 -4.21 40.88
C LEU A 17 2.06 -5.49 40.46
N GLU A 18 1.65 -6.66 40.97
CA GLU A 18 2.20 -7.95 40.56
C GLU A 18 1.80 -8.34 39.12
N LEU A 19 0.62 -7.93 38.66
CA LEU A 19 0.14 -8.22 37.30
C LEU A 19 0.75 -7.31 36.23
N ILE A 20 1.15 -6.08 36.58
CA ILE A 20 1.69 -5.10 35.62
C ILE A 20 2.90 -5.64 34.83
N PRO A 21 3.93 -6.25 35.44
CA PRO A 21 5.08 -6.78 34.70
C PRO A 21 4.67 -7.86 33.68
N THR A 22 3.78 -8.77 34.08
CA THR A 22 3.28 -9.85 33.21
C THR A 22 2.53 -9.27 32.01
N LEU A 23 1.58 -8.37 32.25
CA LEU A 23 0.80 -7.72 31.18
C LEU A 23 1.68 -6.87 30.27
N LYS A 24 2.71 -6.20 30.80
CA LYS A 24 3.69 -5.46 30.00
C LYS A 24 4.50 -6.40 29.11
N GLY A 25 4.99 -7.51 29.67
CA GLY A 25 5.74 -8.52 28.91
C GLY A 25 4.90 -9.13 27.79
N GLU A 26 3.65 -9.48 28.08
CA GLU A 26 2.70 -9.97 27.08
C GLU A 26 2.42 -8.93 25.98
N ALA A 27 2.19 -7.67 26.37
CA ALA A 27 1.98 -6.58 25.42
C ALA A 27 3.20 -6.34 24.52
N GLU A 28 4.41 -6.42 25.06
CA GLU A 28 5.66 -6.29 24.29
C GLU A 28 5.86 -7.46 23.33
N ALA A 29 5.61 -8.69 23.78
CA ALA A 29 5.66 -9.88 22.94
C ALA A 29 4.67 -9.79 21.76
N LEU A 30 3.42 -9.38 22.02
CA LEU A 30 2.41 -9.18 20.98
C LEU A 30 2.81 -8.09 19.98
N ARG A 31 3.36 -6.96 20.46
CA ARG A 31 3.88 -5.90 19.56
C ARG A 31 5.06 -6.40 18.72
N GLN A 32 5.92 -7.25 19.28
CA GLN A 32 7.02 -7.83 18.52
C GLN A 32 6.51 -8.77 17.43
N MET A 33 5.56 -9.65 17.75
CA MET A 33 4.92 -10.53 16.76
C MET A 33 4.25 -9.72 15.64
N ALA A 34 3.57 -8.63 15.96
CA ALA A 34 2.98 -7.73 14.96
C ALA A 34 4.05 -7.13 14.04
N ARG A 35 5.17 -6.64 14.59
CA ARG A 35 6.30 -6.13 13.80
C ARG A 35 6.90 -7.22 12.91
N ASP A 36 7.02 -8.44 13.40
CA ASP A 36 7.58 -9.56 12.63
C ASP A 36 6.69 -9.90 11.42
N VAL A 37 5.36 -9.87 11.61
CA VAL A 37 4.39 -10.02 10.50
C VAL A 37 4.53 -8.88 9.50
N ASP A 38 4.57 -7.63 9.95
CA ASP A 38 4.74 -6.47 9.08
C ASP A 38 6.06 -6.53 8.30
N ASN A 39 7.14 -7.01 8.93
CA ASN A 39 8.43 -7.21 8.28
C ASN A 39 8.35 -8.29 7.19
N ALA A 40 7.69 -9.42 7.48
CA ALA A 40 7.49 -10.49 6.51
C ALA A 40 6.64 -10.03 5.32
N LEU A 41 5.54 -9.32 5.58
CA LEU A 41 4.69 -8.72 4.54
C LEU A 41 5.47 -7.68 3.73
N THR A 42 6.24 -6.81 4.39
CA THR A 42 7.08 -5.81 3.72
C THR A 42 8.12 -6.48 2.82
N ALA A 43 8.74 -7.58 3.24
CA ALA A 43 9.70 -8.30 2.41
C ALA A 43 9.03 -8.83 1.13
N ALA A 44 7.85 -9.48 1.26
CA ALA A 44 7.09 -9.98 0.12
C ALA A 44 6.61 -8.84 -0.82
N VAL A 45 6.14 -7.74 -0.23
CA VAL A 45 5.72 -6.55 -0.99
C VAL A 45 6.90 -5.92 -1.71
N ARG A 46 8.05 -5.72 -1.06
CA ARG A 46 9.24 -5.10 -1.68
C ARG A 46 9.79 -5.91 -2.85
N GLU A 47 9.70 -7.23 -2.80
CA GLU A 47 10.13 -8.10 -3.91
C GLU A 47 9.35 -7.80 -5.20
N LYS A 48 8.05 -7.51 -5.10
CA LYS A 48 7.15 -7.28 -6.24
C LYS A 48 6.85 -5.81 -6.51
N ALA A 49 6.98 -4.96 -5.50
CA ALA A 49 6.47 -3.59 -5.49
C ALA A 49 7.53 -2.65 -4.92
N ARG A 50 8.52 -2.32 -5.74
CA ARG A 50 9.57 -1.38 -5.34
C ARG A 50 8.94 -0.05 -4.94
N GLY A 51 9.37 0.49 -3.79
CA GLY A 51 8.86 1.76 -3.26
C GLY A 51 7.64 1.64 -2.34
N LEU A 52 7.13 0.42 -2.11
CA LEU A 52 6.06 0.15 -1.14
C LEU A 52 6.59 -0.57 0.10
N VAL A 53 6.02 -0.24 1.26
CA VAL A 53 6.35 -0.82 2.57
C VAL A 53 5.07 -1.00 3.41
N VAL A 54 5.07 -1.99 4.30
CA VAL A 54 3.98 -2.18 5.27
C VAL A 54 4.49 -1.75 6.65
N ILE A 55 3.75 -0.86 7.31
CA ILE A 55 4.11 -0.32 8.63
C ILE A 55 2.85 -0.27 9.48
N ASP A 56 2.87 -0.94 10.64
CA ASP A 56 1.74 -1.03 11.56
C ASP A 56 0.45 -1.45 10.85
N GLY A 57 0.55 -2.48 9.98
CA GLY A 57 -0.55 -2.99 9.15
C GLY A 57 -1.02 -2.07 8.01
N GLY A 58 -0.43 -0.89 7.82
CA GLY A 58 -0.77 0.03 6.72
C GLY A 58 0.19 -0.07 5.53
N LEU A 59 -0.30 0.17 4.31
CA LEU A 59 0.54 0.25 3.10
C LEU A 59 1.01 1.69 2.86
N TYR A 60 2.33 1.87 2.77
CA TYR A 60 2.97 3.18 2.58
C TYR A 60 3.86 3.19 1.34
N VAL A 61 4.04 4.40 0.80
CA VAL A 61 5.00 4.76 -0.22
C VAL A 61 6.20 5.42 0.45
N ASN A 62 7.41 4.95 0.14
CA ASN A 62 8.65 5.49 0.71
C ASN A 62 9.57 6.19 -0.31
N ASP A 63 9.15 6.30 -1.56
CA ASP A 63 9.93 6.87 -2.67
C ASP A 63 9.21 8.04 -3.36
N HIS A 64 8.38 8.77 -2.61
CA HIS A 64 7.58 9.84 -3.19
C HIS A 64 8.46 11.04 -3.59
N PRO A 65 8.34 11.55 -4.83
CA PRO A 65 9.30 12.54 -5.36
C PRO A 65 9.20 13.94 -4.72
N LYS A 66 8.09 14.26 -4.05
CA LYS A 66 7.80 15.61 -3.51
C LYS A 66 7.58 15.68 -2.00
N ARG A 67 7.49 14.54 -1.34
CA ARG A 67 7.10 14.45 0.09
C ARG A 67 8.10 13.52 0.75
N GLU A 68 8.74 14.00 1.81
CA GLU A 68 9.68 13.19 2.58
C GLU A 68 8.94 12.24 3.52
N GLY A 69 9.56 11.08 3.78
CA GLY A 69 9.04 10.06 4.68
C GLY A 69 8.03 9.10 4.05
N ASN A 70 7.43 8.27 4.92
CA ASN A 70 6.45 7.27 4.51
C ASN A 70 5.07 7.91 4.39
N ILE A 71 4.46 7.80 3.22
CA ILE A 71 3.15 8.37 2.92
C ILE A 71 2.16 7.23 2.79
N ARG A 72 1.00 7.31 3.45
CA ARG A 72 -0.03 6.28 3.29
C ARG A 72 -0.45 6.21 1.83
N PHE A 73 -0.56 5.00 1.30
CA PHE A 73 -0.97 4.80 -0.09
C PHE A 73 -2.34 5.46 -0.39
N GLU A 74 -3.22 5.50 0.60
CA GLU A 74 -4.54 6.14 0.52
C GLU A 74 -4.50 7.67 0.40
N GLU A 75 -3.42 8.31 0.87
CA GLU A 75 -3.22 9.77 0.75
C GLU A 75 -2.79 10.21 -0.65
N LEU A 76 -2.40 9.25 -1.51
CA LEU A 76 -2.07 9.54 -2.89
C LEU A 76 -3.32 9.89 -3.69
N SER A 77 -3.17 10.81 -4.65
CA SER A 77 -4.23 11.09 -5.61
C SER A 77 -4.63 9.82 -6.38
N LYS A 78 -5.86 9.79 -6.91
CA LYS A 78 -6.34 8.64 -7.73
C LYS A 78 -5.36 8.33 -8.85
N GLY A 79 -4.86 9.34 -9.55
CA GLY A 79 -3.87 9.20 -10.63
C GLY A 79 -2.53 8.61 -10.16
N GLU A 80 -2.02 9.04 -9.01
CA GLU A 80 -0.77 8.50 -8.46
C GLU A 80 -0.91 7.02 -8.06
N ARG A 81 -2.04 6.65 -7.44
CA ARG A 81 -2.33 5.25 -7.11
C ARG A 81 -2.41 4.39 -8.36
N VAL A 82 -3.16 4.84 -9.36
CA VAL A 82 -3.31 4.13 -10.65
C VAL A 82 -1.95 3.93 -11.32
N ARG A 83 -1.13 4.98 -11.40
CA ARG A 83 0.22 4.88 -11.98
C ARG A 83 1.09 3.85 -11.26
N ARG A 84 1.06 3.81 -9.92
CA ARG A 84 1.81 2.82 -9.14
C ARG A 84 1.32 1.40 -9.37
N VAL A 85 0.01 1.19 -9.43
CA VAL A 85 -0.58 -0.13 -9.73
C VAL A 85 -0.19 -0.59 -11.13
N ILE A 86 -0.26 0.29 -12.13
CA ILE A 86 0.14 -0.04 -13.50
C ILE A 86 1.62 -0.43 -13.56
N ARG A 87 2.50 0.38 -12.96
CA ARG A 87 3.93 0.06 -12.90
C ARG A 87 4.19 -1.30 -12.24
N LEU A 88 3.44 -1.63 -11.18
CA LEU A 88 3.52 -2.94 -10.54
C LEU A 88 3.08 -4.08 -11.48
N LEU A 89 1.99 -3.89 -12.23
CA LEU A 89 1.54 -4.87 -13.23
C LEU A 89 2.56 -5.06 -14.34
N VAL A 90 3.18 -3.98 -14.82
CA VAL A 90 4.19 -4.02 -15.88
C VAL A 90 5.47 -4.71 -15.40
N GLN A 91 5.98 -4.35 -14.22
CA GLN A 91 7.21 -4.92 -13.66
C GLN A 91 7.10 -6.41 -13.31
N ASN A 92 5.91 -6.89 -12.97
CA ASN A 92 5.66 -8.30 -12.66
C ASN A 92 4.99 -9.06 -13.82
N GLY A 93 4.68 -8.36 -14.91
CA GLY A 93 4.06 -8.93 -16.09
C GLY A 93 5.05 -9.75 -16.90
N ARG A 94 4.52 -10.70 -17.67
CA ARG A 94 5.32 -11.45 -18.65
C ARG A 94 5.31 -10.68 -19.97
N ILE A 95 6.42 -10.73 -20.71
CA ILE A 95 6.49 -10.21 -22.09
C ILE A 95 5.37 -10.83 -22.93
N GLY A 96 4.71 -10.00 -23.73
CA GLY A 96 3.56 -10.40 -24.57
C GLY A 96 2.23 -10.49 -23.81
N SER A 97 2.21 -10.17 -22.52
CA SER A 97 0.96 -10.09 -21.76
C SER A 97 0.20 -8.80 -22.07
N ALA A 98 -1.09 -8.78 -21.70
CA ALA A 98 -1.93 -7.61 -21.83
C ALA A 98 -2.84 -7.41 -20.62
N PHE A 99 -3.21 -6.16 -20.35
CA PHE A 99 -4.18 -5.81 -19.32
C PHE A 99 -5.06 -4.64 -19.75
N VAL A 100 -6.19 -4.48 -19.07
CA VAL A 100 -7.16 -3.41 -19.31
C VAL A 100 -7.11 -2.40 -18.16
N ILE A 101 -7.01 -1.12 -18.51
CA ILE A 101 -7.11 0.01 -17.60
C ILE A 101 -8.55 0.56 -17.72
N PRO A 102 -9.32 0.63 -16.63
CA PRO A 102 -10.59 1.33 -16.64
C PRO A 102 -10.41 2.79 -17.09
N GLN A 103 -11.24 3.25 -18.02
CA GLN A 103 -11.10 4.59 -18.62
C GLN A 103 -11.08 5.72 -17.60
N GLU A 104 -11.96 5.66 -16.60
CA GLU A 104 -12.00 6.62 -15.49
C GLU A 104 -10.69 6.68 -14.67
N SER A 105 -9.95 5.58 -14.61
CA SER A 105 -8.65 5.50 -13.95
C SER A 105 -7.57 6.08 -14.85
N TRP A 106 -7.62 5.80 -16.15
CA TRP A 106 -6.72 6.38 -17.14
C TRP A 106 -6.86 7.91 -17.24
N GLU A 107 -8.09 8.40 -17.18
CA GLU A 107 -8.40 9.83 -17.20
C GLU A 107 -7.84 10.57 -15.99
N GLY A 108 -7.79 9.91 -14.83
CA GLY A 108 -7.20 10.44 -13.61
C GLY A 108 -5.67 10.55 -13.63
N VAL A 109 -4.98 9.92 -14.59
CA VAL A 109 -3.52 10.03 -14.75
C VAL A 109 -3.17 11.29 -15.54
N SER A 110 -2.16 12.04 -15.08
CA SER A 110 -1.65 13.21 -15.80
C SER A 110 -1.02 12.82 -17.14
N GLN A 111 -0.92 13.76 -18.08
CA GLN A 111 -0.31 13.49 -19.39
C GLN A 111 1.12 12.94 -19.28
N VAL A 112 1.94 13.52 -18.40
CA VAL A 112 3.30 13.02 -18.13
C VAL A 112 3.27 11.59 -17.58
N GLY A 113 2.38 11.31 -16.62
CA GLY A 113 2.26 9.96 -16.06
C GLY A 113 1.76 8.92 -17.08
N ARG A 114 0.91 9.32 -18.03
CA ARG A 114 0.48 8.45 -19.13
C ARG A 114 1.64 8.10 -20.06
N GLN A 115 2.50 9.08 -20.34
CA GLN A 115 3.70 8.88 -21.17
C GLN A 115 4.70 7.93 -20.48
N GLU A 116 4.95 8.10 -19.19
CA GLU A 116 5.80 7.20 -18.41
C GLU A 116 5.27 5.75 -18.42
N VAL A 117 3.94 5.58 -18.24
CA VAL A 117 3.30 4.26 -18.31
C VAL A 117 3.48 3.64 -19.70
N LEU A 118 3.31 4.43 -20.76
CA LEU A 118 3.47 3.96 -22.13
C LEU A 118 4.90 3.47 -22.38
N GLU A 119 5.89 4.28 -21.99
CA GLU A 119 7.31 3.93 -22.11
C GLU A 119 7.65 2.64 -21.35
N GLU A 120 7.09 2.46 -20.15
CA GLU A 120 7.27 1.23 -19.37
C GLU A 120 6.63 0.01 -20.05
N CYS A 121 5.40 0.14 -20.54
CA CYS A 121 4.71 -0.92 -21.27
C CYS A 121 5.50 -1.35 -22.51
N VAL A 122 5.99 -0.39 -23.32
CA VAL A 122 6.83 -0.66 -24.49
C VAL A 122 8.12 -1.35 -24.08
N ALA A 123 8.82 -0.83 -23.06
CA ALA A 123 10.08 -1.41 -22.59
C ALA A 123 9.96 -2.86 -22.09
N HIS A 124 8.78 -3.24 -21.57
CA HIS A 124 8.51 -4.59 -21.07
C HIS A 124 7.74 -5.48 -22.07
N GLY A 125 7.39 -4.95 -23.25
CA GLY A 125 6.61 -5.67 -24.26
C GLY A 125 5.22 -6.08 -23.76
N ILE A 126 4.56 -5.21 -23.01
CA ILE A 126 3.22 -5.44 -22.43
C ILE A 126 2.23 -4.48 -23.08
N LEU A 127 1.06 -5.00 -23.45
CA LEU A 127 -0.02 -4.20 -24.04
C LEU A 127 -1.00 -3.72 -22.96
N ALA A 128 -1.31 -2.43 -22.95
CA ALA A 128 -2.33 -1.84 -22.09
C ALA A 128 -3.49 -1.30 -22.93
N PHE A 129 -4.72 -1.70 -22.60
CA PHE A 129 -5.92 -1.24 -23.28
C PHE A 129 -6.74 -0.30 -22.38
N THR A 130 -7.27 0.77 -22.95
CA THR A 130 -8.29 1.62 -22.32
C THR A 130 -9.37 1.93 -23.35
N ALA A 131 -10.60 2.19 -22.90
CA ALA A 131 -11.74 2.38 -23.79
C ALA A 131 -12.44 3.70 -23.51
N LYS A 132 -12.46 4.61 -24.49
CA LYS A 132 -13.20 5.87 -24.41
C LYS A 132 -14.45 5.80 -25.26
N GLU A 133 -15.55 6.36 -24.77
CA GLU A 133 -16.75 6.55 -25.58
C GLU A 133 -16.44 7.42 -26.82
N GLY A 134 -16.83 6.93 -27.99
CA GLY A 134 -16.68 7.62 -29.27
C GLY A 134 -18.01 8.18 -29.77
N ALA A 135 -17.94 9.16 -30.67
CA ALA A 135 -19.14 9.76 -31.30
C ALA A 135 -19.81 8.85 -32.34
N SER A 136 -19.17 7.75 -32.75
CA SER A 136 -19.67 6.79 -33.73
C SER A 136 -20.01 5.46 -33.05
N ARG A 137 -20.93 4.70 -33.64
CA ARG A 137 -21.20 3.30 -33.26
C ARG A 137 -20.10 2.33 -33.68
N GLU A 138 -19.14 2.78 -34.48
CA GLU A 138 -18.00 1.97 -34.91
C GLU A 138 -16.88 1.96 -33.85
N LEU A 139 -16.36 0.76 -33.55
CA LEU A 139 -15.18 0.61 -32.70
C LEU A 139 -13.93 1.05 -33.46
N LYS A 140 -13.13 1.91 -32.82
CA LYS A 140 -11.82 2.36 -33.33
C LYS A 140 -10.75 2.03 -32.32
N ALA A 141 -9.60 1.54 -32.79
CA ALA A 141 -8.40 1.35 -31.99
C ALA A 141 -7.38 2.44 -32.36
N VAL A 142 -6.80 3.08 -31.34
CA VAL A 142 -5.68 4.02 -31.49
C VAL A 142 -4.51 3.42 -30.74
N VAL A 143 -3.40 3.18 -31.45
CA VAL A 143 -2.17 2.69 -30.85
C VAL A 143 -1.36 3.89 -30.36
N TYR A 144 -0.89 3.81 -29.12
CA TYR A 144 0.04 4.77 -28.54
C TYR A 144 1.41 4.08 -28.48
N GLY A 145 2.50 4.80 -28.81
CA GLY A 145 3.87 4.32 -28.59
C GLY A 145 4.57 3.63 -29.77
N GLU A 146 4.18 3.94 -31.01
CA GLU A 146 5.00 3.67 -32.21
C GLU A 146 6.04 4.77 -32.44
#